data_AF-A0A839PPF1-F1
#
_entry.id   AF-A0A839PPF1-F1
#
_cell.length_a   1.000
_cell.length_b   1.000
_cell.length_c   1.000
_cell.angle_alpha   90.00
_cell.angle_beta   90.00
_cell.angle_gamma   90.00
#
_symmetry.space_group_name_H-M   'P 1'
#
loop_
_entity.id
_entity.type
_entity.pdbx_description
1 polymer ?
#
loop_
_entity_poly.entity_id
_entity_poly.type
_entity_poly.pdbx_seq_one_letter_code
_entity_poly.pdbx_strand_id
1 'polypeptide(L)'
;MREAASSTPWFSSRPASTATATARSWACASRPAKPARPAHHLNEFFADLLARGLAGVRLVTSDAHVGLREAIAANLPGAAWQRCRTHYAANLMSITPKTMWPAVKAMLHSVYDQPDAPAVHAQFDRLIDYVTDKLPAVAEHLTEAREDILAFTAFPKDVWTQIWSNNPAERLNREIRRRTDSALSARDLPQP
;
A
#
# COMPACT_ATOMS: atom_id res chain seq x y z
N MET A 1 -42.65 29.55 -42.75
CA MET A 1 -42.08 29.21 -41.44
C MET A 1 -40.99 28.16 -41.70
N ARG A 2 -39.69 28.53 -41.64
CA ARG A 2 -38.73 28.22 -40.53
C ARG A 2 -38.61 26.71 -40.28
N GLU A 3 -37.48 26.03 -40.11
CA GLU A 3 -36.04 26.33 -39.97
C GLU A 3 -35.26 24.99 -40.05
N ALA A 4 -33.93 25.04 -39.85
CA ALA A 4 -32.89 24.04 -40.14
C ALA A 4 -32.68 22.85 -39.15
N ALA A 5 -31.57 22.12 -39.39
CA ALA A 5 -30.78 21.17 -38.56
C ALA A 5 -31.09 19.66 -38.78
N SER A 6 -30.21 18.85 -39.39
CA SER A 6 -28.85 18.37 -39.02
C SER A 6 -28.82 17.32 -37.90
N SER A 7 -28.43 16.09 -38.24
CA SER A 7 -27.50 15.26 -37.45
C SER A 7 -27.14 13.97 -38.21
N THR A 8 -25.83 13.77 -38.34
CA THR A 8 -25.12 12.72 -39.08
C THR A 8 -25.08 11.41 -38.28
N PRO A 9 -25.11 10.23 -38.92
CA PRO A 9 -24.94 8.96 -38.23
C PRO A 9 -23.47 8.62 -37.98
N TRP A 10 -23.27 7.97 -36.83
CA TRP A 10 -22.05 7.32 -36.31
C TRP A 10 -21.17 6.68 -37.40
N PHE A 11 -20.01 7.28 -37.66
CA PHE A 11 -18.89 6.59 -38.29
C PHE A 11 -17.78 6.33 -37.29
N SER A 12 -17.32 5.09 -37.30
CA SER A 12 -16.18 4.53 -36.62
C SER A 12 -14.86 5.16 -37.06
N SER A 13 -14.03 5.55 -36.09
CA SER A 13 -12.57 5.39 -36.14
C SER A 13 -11.97 5.83 -34.81
N ARG A 14 -11.59 4.87 -33.94
CA ARG A 14 -10.67 5.14 -32.83
C ARG A 14 -9.27 5.32 -33.42
N PRO A 15 -8.59 6.46 -33.20
CA PRO A 15 -7.16 6.52 -33.44
C PRO A 15 -6.42 5.73 -32.36
N ALA A 16 -5.35 5.06 -32.77
CA ALA A 16 -4.38 4.43 -31.88
C ALA A 16 -3.78 5.51 -30.95
N SER A 17 -4.13 5.46 -29.67
CA SER A 17 -3.50 6.28 -28.64
C SER A 17 -2.25 5.56 -28.16
N THR A 18 -1.10 6.05 -28.61
CA THR A 18 0.22 5.85 -28.02
C THR A 18 0.17 6.30 -26.56
N ALA A 19 0.02 5.35 -25.65
CA ALA A 19 0.13 5.59 -24.23
C ALA A 19 1.60 5.85 -23.87
N THR A 20 2.00 7.13 -23.95
CA THR A 20 3.24 7.62 -23.36
C THR A 20 3.15 7.36 -21.86
N ALA A 21 3.93 6.39 -21.37
CA ALA A 21 4.07 6.06 -19.96
C ALA A 21 4.62 7.29 -19.22
N THR A 22 3.74 8.13 -18.68
CA THR A 22 4.15 9.19 -17.76
C THR A 22 4.55 8.51 -16.45
N ALA A 23 5.85 8.39 -16.26
CA ALA A 23 6.47 8.01 -15.00
C ALA A 23 5.89 8.87 -13.87
N ARG A 24 4.97 8.29 -13.07
CA ARG A 24 4.61 8.88 -11.78
C ARG A 24 5.82 8.71 -10.88
N SER A 25 6.49 9.82 -10.60
CA SER A 25 7.63 9.90 -9.70
C SER A 25 7.30 9.21 -8.37
N TRP A 26 7.97 8.10 -8.11
CA TRP A 26 8.06 7.50 -6.78
C TRP A 26 9.11 8.27 -5.99
N ALA A 27 8.77 9.49 -5.58
CA ALA A 27 9.53 10.20 -4.56
C ALA A 27 8.94 9.86 -3.18
N CYS A 28 9.21 8.65 -2.71
CA CYS A 28 9.32 8.42 -1.27
C CYS A 28 10.81 8.22 -1.00
N ALA A 29 11.55 9.33 -0.97
CA ALA A 29 12.86 9.35 -0.36
C ALA A 29 12.69 8.82 1.06
N SER A 30 13.44 7.77 1.38
CA SER A 30 13.63 7.21 2.71
C SER A 30 13.81 8.34 3.72
N ARG A 31 12.73 8.73 4.39
CA ARG A 31 12.85 9.55 5.60
C ARG A 31 13.57 8.68 6.63
N PRO A 32 14.51 9.24 7.41
CA PRO A 32 15.05 8.52 8.56
C PRO A 32 13.86 8.06 9.42
N ALA A 33 13.93 6.82 9.90
CA ALA A 33 12.94 6.27 10.82
C ALA A 33 12.73 7.30 11.95
N LYS A 34 11.52 7.87 12.04
CA LYS A 34 11.15 8.66 13.22
C LYS A 34 11.34 7.75 14.44
N PRO A 35 11.81 8.27 15.58
CA PRO A 35 11.94 7.46 16.78
C PRO A 35 10.61 6.74 17.02
N ALA A 36 10.71 5.44 17.24
CA ALA A 36 9.58 4.58 17.55
C ALA A 36 8.77 5.25 18.65
N ARG A 37 7.50 5.56 18.39
CA ARG A 37 6.62 6.02 19.48
C ARG A 37 6.61 4.91 20.54
N PRO A 38 6.80 5.23 21.82
CA PRO A 38 6.88 4.21 22.85
C PRO A 38 5.57 3.41 22.90
N ALA A 39 5.67 2.09 23.11
CA ALA A 39 4.57 1.13 22.94
C ALA A 39 3.33 1.43 23.82
N HIS A 40 3.49 2.19 24.91
CA HIS A 40 2.39 2.57 25.80
C HIS A 40 1.32 3.42 25.09
N HIS A 41 1.73 4.40 24.27
CA HIS A 41 0.79 5.28 23.57
C HIS A 41 -0.08 4.53 22.55
N LEU A 42 0.40 3.41 22.00
CA LEU A 42 -0.34 2.62 21.02
C LEU A 42 -1.39 1.73 21.72
N ASN A 43 -1.07 1.22 22.90
CA ASN A 43 -2.03 0.49 23.72
C ASN A 43 -3.18 1.39 24.17
N GLU A 44 -2.88 2.58 24.68
CA GLU A 44 -3.91 3.57 25.06
C GLU A 44 -4.81 3.94 23.87
N PHE A 45 -4.22 4.10 22.68
CA PHE A 45 -4.97 4.39 21.47
C PHE A 45 -5.96 3.29 21.09
N PHE A 46 -5.55 2.01 21.12
CA PHE A 46 -6.47 0.92 20.83
C PHE A 46 -7.52 0.72 21.93
N ALA A 47 -7.13 0.88 23.20
CA ALA A 47 -8.07 0.83 24.32
C ALA A 47 -9.16 1.90 24.19
N ASP A 48 -8.80 3.13 23.79
CA ASP A 48 -9.76 4.21 23.51
C ASP A 48 -10.70 3.87 22.33
N LEU A 49 -10.19 3.26 21.26
CA LEU A 49 -11.03 2.82 20.14
C LEU A 49 -12.05 1.76 20.58
N LEU A 50 -11.62 0.78 21.38
CA LEU A 50 -12.49 -0.26 21.92
C LEU A 50 -13.55 0.34 22.86
N ALA A 51 -13.16 1.26 23.73
CA ALA A 51 -14.07 1.97 24.63
C ALA A 51 -15.13 2.78 23.86
N ARG A 52 -14.78 3.30 22.68
CA ARG A 52 -15.72 3.97 21.75
C ARG A 52 -16.55 3.01 20.89
N GLY A 53 -16.45 1.70 21.14
CA GLY A 53 -17.30 0.68 20.52
C GLY A 53 -16.72 0.05 19.26
N LEU A 54 -15.41 0.18 18.99
CA LEU A 54 -14.77 -0.60 17.93
C LEU A 54 -14.90 -2.10 18.23
N ALA A 55 -15.55 -2.84 17.33
CA ALA A 55 -15.73 -4.29 17.46
C ALA A 55 -15.64 -4.97 16.09
N GLY A 56 -15.40 -6.28 16.09
CA GLY A 56 -15.41 -7.11 14.88
C GLY A 56 -14.23 -6.89 13.93
N VAL A 57 -13.11 -6.33 14.41
CA VAL A 57 -11.91 -6.14 13.59
C VAL A 57 -11.35 -7.51 13.19
N ARG A 58 -11.26 -7.77 11.88
CA ARG A 58 -10.75 -9.04 11.34
C ARG A 58 -9.32 -8.94 10.82
N LEU A 59 -8.93 -7.77 10.33
CA LEU A 59 -7.60 -7.53 9.76
C LEU A 59 -7.13 -6.12 10.10
N VAL A 60 -5.88 -5.98 10.49
CA VAL A 60 -5.19 -4.69 10.61
C VAL A 60 -4.02 -4.64 9.65
N THR A 61 -4.02 -3.67 8.75
CA THR A 61 -2.91 -3.43 7.82
C THR A 61 -2.09 -2.23 8.26
N SER A 62 -0.80 -2.41 8.54
CA SER A 62 0.09 -1.32 8.97
C SER A 62 1.53 -1.50 8.51
N ASP A 63 2.39 -0.51 8.75
CA ASP A 63 3.84 -0.75 8.67
C ASP A 63 4.30 -1.68 9.81
N ALA A 64 5.46 -2.33 9.65
CA ALA A 64 6.02 -3.33 10.55
C ALA A 64 6.72 -2.71 11.77
N HIS A 65 6.04 -1.79 12.44
CA HIS A 65 6.54 -1.22 13.68
C HIS A 65 6.25 -2.17 14.84
N VAL A 66 7.29 -2.61 15.56
CA VAL A 66 7.19 -3.62 16.63
C VAL A 66 6.12 -3.26 17.67
N GLY A 67 6.21 -2.05 18.26
CA GLY A 67 5.23 -1.61 19.27
C GLY A 67 3.79 -1.48 18.74
N LEU A 68 3.60 -1.39 17.42
CA LEU A 68 2.26 -1.38 16.81
C LEU A 68 1.72 -2.81 16.69
N ARG A 69 2.54 -3.77 16.25
CA ARG A 69 2.16 -5.19 16.23
C ARG A 69 1.80 -5.68 17.62
N GLU A 70 2.62 -5.35 18.61
CA GLU A 70 2.38 -5.72 20.01
C GLU A 70 1.07 -5.13 20.54
N ALA A 71 0.82 -3.84 20.30
CA ALA A 71 -0.42 -3.20 20.72
C ALA A 71 -1.66 -3.77 20.02
N ILE A 72 -1.57 -4.11 18.73
CA ILE A 72 -2.64 -4.81 18.01
C ILE A 72 -2.91 -6.17 18.64
N ALA A 73 -1.86 -6.96 18.90
CA ALA A 73 -1.98 -8.28 19.50
C ALA A 73 -2.61 -8.22 20.90
N ALA A 74 -2.27 -7.19 21.69
CA ALA A 74 -2.80 -7.01 23.05
C ALA A 74 -4.29 -6.58 23.07
N ASN A 75 -4.72 -5.74 22.12
CA ASN A 75 -6.05 -5.12 22.17
C ASN A 75 -7.07 -5.77 21.22
N LEU A 76 -6.62 -6.40 20.14
CA LEU A 76 -7.47 -6.97 19.10
C LEU A 76 -7.19 -8.48 18.94
N PRO A 77 -7.40 -9.30 19.99
CA PRO A 77 -7.16 -10.73 19.91
C PRO A 77 -8.05 -11.36 18.81
N GLY A 78 -7.45 -12.14 17.93
CA GLY A 78 -8.13 -12.78 16.80
C GLY A 78 -8.21 -11.94 15.51
N ALA A 79 -7.78 -10.68 15.54
CA ALA A 79 -7.53 -9.94 14.30
C ALA A 79 -6.23 -10.43 13.65
N ALA A 80 -6.27 -10.74 12.36
CA ALA A 80 -5.05 -10.94 11.60
C ALA A 80 -4.31 -9.60 11.46
N TRP A 81 -3.00 -9.68 11.29
CA TRP A 81 -2.18 -8.52 10.96
C TRP A 81 -1.51 -8.72 9.60
N GLN A 82 -1.50 -7.67 8.79
CA GLN A 82 -0.82 -7.65 7.51
C GLN A 82 0.12 -6.45 7.41
N ARG A 83 1.33 -6.70 6.91
CA ARG A 83 2.26 -5.64 6.56
C ARG A 83 1.80 -4.93 5.29
N CYS A 84 1.75 -3.60 5.34
CA CYS A 84 1.32 -2.75 4.24
C CYS A 84 2.24 -2.92 3.03
N ARG A 85 1.67 -3.31 1.87
CA ARG A 85 2.42 -3.55 0.62
C ARG A 85 3.30 -2.37 0.21
N THR A 86 2.82 -1.14 0.39
CA THR A 86 3.50 0.06 -0.15
C THR A 86 4.75 0.37 0.67
N HIS A 87 4.64 0.26 2.00
CA HIS A 87 5.80 0.35 2.88
C HIS A 87 6.74 -0.84 2.68
N TYR A 88 6.19 -2.05 2.52
CA TYR A 88 7.01 -3.22 2.23
C TYR A 88 7.83 -3.08 0.94
N ALA A 89 7.20 -2.64 -0.16
CA ALA A 89 7.89 -2.39 -1.42
C ALA A 89 8.98 -1.32 -1.29
N ALA A 90 8.76 -0.27 -0.49
CA ALA A 90 9.79 0.73 -0.22
C ALA A 90 10.97 0.15 0.58
N ASN A 91 10.69 -0.70 1.58
CA ASN A 91 11.73 -1.35 2.38
C ASN A 91 12.52 -2.35 1.51
N LEU A 92 11.84 -3.17 0.70
CA LEU A 92 12.47 -4.09 -0.25
C LEU A 92 13.33 -3.34 -1.29
N MET A 93 12.84 -2.22 -1.82
CA MET A 93 13.61 -1.37 -2.74
C MET A 93 14.90 -0.86 -2.10
N SER A 94 14.90 -0.54 -0.80
CA SER A 94 16.07 0.01 -0.10
C SER A 94 17.24 -0.97 -0.02
N ILE A 95 16.96 -2.28 -0.04
CA ILE A 95 17.96 -3.36 -0.03
C ILE A 95 18.19 -3.99 -1.41
N THR A 96 17.44 -3.56 -2.43
CA THR A 96 17.57 -4.07 -3.80
C THR A 96 18.42 -3.13 -4.65
N PRO A 97 19.43 -3.61 -5.40
CA PRO A 97 20.16 -2.78 -6.36
C PRO A 97 19.22 -2.10 -7.36
N LYS A 98 19.44 -0.81 -7.63
CA LYS A 98 18.57 0.01 -8.50
C LYS A 98 18.35 -0.59 -9.89
N THR A 99 19.37 -1.27 -10.43
CA THR A 99 19.33 -1.93 -11.74
C THR A 99 18.39 -3.14 -11.77
N MET A 100 18.23 -3.84 -10.65
CA MET A 100 17.36 -5.03 -10.53
C MET A 100 15.96 -4.70 -10.01
N TRP A 101 15.78 -3.53 -9.38
CA TRP A 101 14.49 -3.14 -8.80
C TRP A 101 13.30 -3.23 -9.77
N PRO A 102 13.38 -2.81 -11.06
CA PRO A 102 12.25 -2.95 -11.97
C PRO A 102 11.73 -4.39 -12.10
N ALA A 103 12.64 -5.38 -12.17
CA ALA A 103 12.28 -6.79 -12.27
C ALA A 103 11.68 -7.31 -10.96
N VAL A 104 12.34 -7.06 -9.82
CA VAL A 104 11.88 -7.48 -8.49
C VAL A 104 10.50 -6.87 -8.18
N LYS A 105 10.31 -5.59 -8.49
CA LYS A 105 9.02 -4.90 -8.30
C LYS A 105 7.91 -5.52 -9.14
N ALA A 106 8.18 -5.83 -10.41
CA ALA A 106 7.18 -6.44 -11.29
C ALA A 106 6.76 -7.82 -10.77
N MET A 107 7.71 -8.64 -10.33
CA MET A 107 7.44 -9.94 -9.73
C MET A 107 6.71 -9.83 -8.39
N LEU A 108 7.07 -8.87 -7.53
CA LEU A 108 6.34 -8.62 -6.29
C LEU A 108 4.90 -8.18 -6.55
N HIS A 109 4.67 -7.33 -7.56
CA HIS A 109 3.33 -6.89 -7.93
C HIS A 109 2.48 -8.07 -8.44
N SER A 110 3.06 -8.94 -9.28
CA SER A 110 2.31 -10.06 -9.84
C SER A 110 1.88 -11.10 -8.80
N VAL A 111 2.50 -11.15 -7.62
CA VAL A 111 2.04 -11.96 -6.47
C VAL A 111 0.60 -11.58 -6.07
N TYR A 112 0.26 -10.29 -6.08
CA TYR A 112 -1.06 -9.81 -5.66
C TYR A 112 -2.14 -9.97 -6.74
N ASP A 113 -1.73 -10.19 -7.98
CA ASP A 113 -2.62 -10.36 -9.14
C ASP A 113 -3.04 -11.83 -9.36
N GLN A 114 -2.62 -12.75 -8.48
CA GLN A 114 -2.89 -14.18 -8.63
C GLN A 114 -4.36 -14.52 -8.34
N PRO A 115 -4.91 -15.57 -9.01
CA PRO A 115 -6.33 -15.88 -8.95
C PRO A 115 -6.78 -16.53 -7.63
N ASP A 116 -5.89 -17.13 -6.85
CA ASP A 116 -6.22 -17.85 -5.62
C ASP A 116 -5.00 -17.97 -4.71
N ALA A 117 -5.22 -18.42 -3.46
CA ALA A 117 -4.19 -18.43 -2.45
C ALA A 117 -3.01 -19.36 -2.83
N PRO A 118 -3.24 -20.59 -3.33
CA PRO A 118 -2.16 -21.42 -3.87
C PRO A 118 -1.33 -20.71 -4.94
N ALA A 119 -1.97 -20.03 -5.89
CA ALA A 119 -1.28 -19.29 -6.95
C ALA A 119 -0.47 -18.10 -6.40
N VAL A 120 -0.99 -17.37 -5.39
CA VAL A 120 -0.26 -16.32 -4.67
C VAL A 120 1.04 -16.89 -4.07
N HIS A 121 0.95 -17.98 -3.30
CA HIS A 121 2.11 -18.61 -2.68
C HIS A 121 3.10 -19.13 -3.72
N ALA A 122 2.62 -19.78 -4.79
CA ALA A 122 3.48 -20.27 -5.86
C ALA A 122 4.19 -19.14 -6.63
N GLN A 123 3.53 -17.99 -6.83
CA GLN A 123 4.16 -16.81 -7.43
C GLN A 123 5.20 -16.19 -6.48
N PHE A 124 4.97 -16.26 -5.18
CA PHE A 124 5.92 -15.80 -4.17
C PHE A 124 7.17 -16.69 -4.13
N ASP A 125 7.02 -18.01 -4.24
CA ASP A 125 8.14 -18.95 -4.35
C ASP A 125 8.99 -18.66 -5.59
N ARG A 126 8.35 -18.44 -6.75
CA ARG A 126 9.06 -18.03 -7.97
C ARG A 126 9.85 -16.73 -7.80
N LEU A 127 9.33 -15.79 -7.02
CA LEU A 127 10.04 -14.55 -6.69
C LEU A 127 11.27 -14.84 -5.82
N ILE A 128 11.14 -15.66 -4.77
CA ILE A 128 12.26 -16.09 -3.94
C ILE A 128 13.33 -16.75 -4.81
N ASP A 129 12.96 -17.76 -5.60
CA ASP A 129 13.89 -18.51 -6.47
C ASP A 129 14.66 -17.59 -7.43
N TYR A 130 13.99 -16.58 -7.99
CA TYR A 130 14.62 -15.61 -8.88
C TYR A 130 15.71 -14.77 -8.20
N VAL A 131 15.54 -14.46 -6.91
CA VAL A 131 16.46 -13.61 -6.16
C VAL A 131 17.48 -14.37 -5.33
N THR A 132 17.27 -15.65 -5.01
CA THR A 132 18.12 -16.45 -4.10
C THR A 132 19.61 -16.36 -4.42
N ASP A 133 20.00 -16.64 -5.67
CA ASP A 133 21.42 -16.68 -6.04
C ASP A 133 22.03 -15.28 -6.21
N LYS A 134 21.23 -14.32 -6.73
CA LYS A 134 21.73 -13.00 -7.14
C LYS A 134 21.68 -11.97 -6.02
N LEU A 135 20.70 -12.12 -5.12
CA LEU A 135 20.33 -11.15 -4.09
C LEU A 135 19.91 -11.90 -2.80
N PRO A 136 20.83 -12.60 -2.12
CA PRO A 136 20.50 -13.43 -0.96
C PRO A 136 19.84 -12.64 0.18
N ALA A 137 20.28 -11.40 0.43
CA ALA A 137 19.65 -10.53 1.45
C ALA A 137 18.20 -10.14 1.09
N VAL A 138 17.87 -10.05 -0.21
CA VAL A 138 16.50 -9.79 -0.66
C VAL A 138 15.65 -11.05 -0.50
N ALA A 139 16.21 -12.22 -0.80
CA ALA A 139 15.56 -13.52 -0.61
C ALA A 139 15.22 -13.78 0.86
N GLU A 140 16.17 -13.52 1.76
CA GLU A 140 15.97 -13.61 3.22
C GLU A 140 14.86 -12.67 3.68
N HIS A 141 14.90 -11.39 3.27
CA HIS A 141 13.88 -10.41 3.64
C HIS A 141 12.47 -10.74 3.10
N LEU A 142 12.38 -11.41 1.94
CA LEU A 142 11.12 -11.92 1.39
C LEU A 142 10.60 -13.11 2.19
N THR A 143 11.50 -14.03 2.54
CA THR A 143 11.17 -15.24 3.29
C THR A 143 10.62 -14.90 4.67
N GLU A 144 11.29 -14.00 5.41
CA GLU A 144 10.84 -13.54 6.73
C GLU A 144 9.49 -12.82 6.68
N ALA A 145 9.24 -12.05 5.60
CA ALA A 145 8.04 -11.25 5.48
C ALA A 145 6.84 -12.00 4.90
N ARG A 146 7.00 -13.26 4.47
CA ARG A 146 6.00 -14.04 3.72
C ARG A 146 4.63 -14.05 4.40
N GLU A 147 4.56 -14.51 5.64
CA GLU A 147 3.30 -14.58 6.40
C GLU A 147 2.69 -13.20 6.61
N ASP A 148 3.55 -12.22 6.87
CA ASP A 148 3.14 -10.84 7.15
C ASP A 148 2.53 -10.15 5.91
N ILE A 149 3.02 -10.40 4.70
CA ILE A 149 2.53 -9.75 3.47
C ILE A 149 1.45 -10.57 2.75
N LEU A 150 1.38 -11.88 2.97
CA LEU A 150 0.41 -12.79 2.35
C LEU A 150 -0.80 -13.08 3.24
N ALA A 151 -0.91 -12.47 4.43
CA ALA A 151 -2.04 -12.65 5.35
C ALA A 151 -3.43 -12.40 4.73
N PHE A 152 -3.53 -11.58 3.67
CA PHE A 152 -4.79 -11.37 2.94
C PHE A 152 -5.37 -12.64 2.32
N THR A 153 -4.53 -13.65 2.03
CA THR A 153 -4.95 -14.89 1.37
C THR A 153 -5.90 -15.73 2.22
N ALA A 154 -5.93 -15.50 3.54
CA ALA A 154 -6.88 -16.12 4.47
C ALA A 154 -8.31 -15.52 4.38
N PHE A 155 -8.49 -14.43 3.64
CA PHE A 155 -9.77 -13.74 3.48
C PHE A 155 -10.45 -14.12 2.15
N PRO A 156 -11.77 -13.91 2.01
CA PRO A 156 -12.47 -14.12 0.75
C PRO A 156 -11.85 -13.30 -0.40
N LYS A 157 -11.72 -13.91 -1.58
CA LYS A 157 -11.11 -13.28 -2.77
C LYS A 157 -11.71 -11.92 -3.11
N ASP A 158 -13.02 -11.77 -2.93
CA ASP A 158 -13.75 -10.53 -3.27
C ASP A 158 -13.27 -9.31 -2.49
N VAL A 159 -12.65 -9.50 -1.31
CA VAL A 159 -12.12 -8.40 -0.50
C VAL A 159 -10.61 -8.16 -0.70
N TRP A 160 -9.91 -9.01 -1.46
CA TRP A 160 -8.45 -8.91 -1.61
C TRP A 160 -8.04 -7.54 -2.15
N THR A 161 -8.64 -7.10 -3.25
CA THR A 161 -8.33 -5.79 -3.85
C THR A 161 -8.55 -4.64 -2.87
N GLN A 162 -9.49 -4.76 -1.94
CA GLN A 162 -9.71 -3.75 -0.90
C GLN A 162 -8.61 -3.78 0.16
N ILE A 163 -8.17 -4.97 0.56
CA ILE A 163 -7.12 -5.18 1.56
C ILE A 163 -5.78 -4.62 1.08
N TRP A 164 -5.38 -4.94 -0.15
CA TRP A 164 -4.07 -4.54 -0.66
C TRP A 164 -4.07 -3.19 -1.40
N SER A 165 -5.23 -2.63 -1.77
CA SER A 165 -5.29 -1.27 -2.32
C SER A 165 -5.01 -0.22 -1.24
N ASN A 166 -4.10 0.70 -1.54
CA ASN A 166 -3.84 1.87 -0.70
C ASN A 166 -4.69 3.10 -1.07
N ASN A 167 -5.62 2.98 -2.02
CA ASN A 167 -6.41 4.09 -2.53
C ASN A 167 -7.20 4.85 -1.43
N PRO A 168 -7.85 4.20 -0.45
CA PRO A 168 -8.55 4.92 0.62
C PRO A 168 -7.61 5.74 1.52
N ALA A 169 -6.46 5.16 1.90
CA ALA A 169 -5.46 5.82 2.73
C ALA A 169 -4.77 6.96 1.98
N GLU A 170 -4.43 6.76 0.70
CA GLU A 170 -3.89 7.81 -0.15
C GLU A 170 -4.87 8.98 -0.36
N ARG A 171 -6.16 8.67 -0.55
CA ARG A 171 -7.21 9.70 -0.68
C ARG A 171 -7.32 10.54 0.58
N LEU A 172 -7.35 9.90 1.75
CA LEU A 172 -7.40 10.59 3.04
C LEU A 172 -6.15 11.46 3.25
N ASN A 173 -4.95 10.91 3.01
CA ASN A 173 -3.70 11.65 3.16
C ASN A 173 -3.62 12.85 2.22
N ARG A 174 -4.11 12.71 0.98
CA ARG A 174 -4.20 13.81 0.02
C ARG A 174 -5.13 14.90 0.53
N GLU A 175 -6.28 14.52 1.08
CA GLU A 175 -7.25 15.47 1.63
C GLU A 175 -6.72 16.20 2.87
N ILE A 176 -6.02 15.50 3.76
CA ILE A 176 -5.35 16.12 4.91
C ILE A 176 -4.33 17.14 4.43
N ARG A 177 -3.41 16.76 3.52
CA ARG A 177 -2.41 17.68 2.96
C ARG A 177 -3.06 18.90 2.31
N ARG A 178 -4.10 18.70 1.49
CA ARG A 178 -4.85 19.81 0.87
C ARG A 178 -5.36 20.82 1.90
N ARG A 179 -5.91 20.36 3.03
CA ARG A 179 -6.45 21.22 4.09
C ARG A 179 -5.38 21.86 4.97
N THR A 180 -4.25 21.18 5.18
CA THR A 180 -3.15 21.68 6.01
C THR A 180 -2.24 22.64 5.24
N ASP A 181 -2.04 22.44 3.94
CA ASP A 181 -1.27 23.35 3.08
C ASP A 181 -1.93 24.74 3.02
N SER A 182 -3.27 24.81 3.06
CA SER A 182 -4.01 26.08 3.17
C SER A 182 -3.79 26.79 4.51
N ALA A 183 -3.50 26.04 5.58
CA ALA A 183 -3.31 26.57 6.94
C ALA A 183 -1.84 26.99 7.22
N LEU A 184 -0.87 26.41 6.51
CA LEU A 184 0.54 26.79 6.62
C LEU A 184 0.84 28.09 5.84
N SER A 185 0.17 28.33 4.72
CA SER A 185 0.25 29.59 3.97
C SER A 185 -0.25 30.82 4.74
N ALA A 186 -1.00 30.63 5.83
CA ALA A 186 -1.65 31.71 6.57
C ALA A 186 -0.89 32.15 7.85
N ARG A 187 0.22 31.48 8.21
CA ARG A 187 0.94 31.73 9.48
C ARG A 187 2.23 32.55 9.35
N ASP A 188 2.64 32.93 8.14
CA ASP A 188 3.89 33.68 7.90
C ASP A 188 3.67 35.12 7.38
N LEU A 189 2.53 35.75 7.66
CA LEU A 189 2.37 37.20 7.43
C LEU A 189 2.72 37.96 8.72
N PRO A 190 3.75 38.83 8.70
CA PRO A 190 4.03 39.69 9.85
C PRO A 190 2.80 40.56 10.14
N GLN A 191 2.31 40.46 11.37
CA GLN A 191 1.30 41.37 11.91
C GLN A 191 1.99 42.70 12.26
N PRO A 192 1.28 43.85 12.16
CA PRO A 192 1.86 45.18 12.02
C PRO A 192 2.78 45.62 13.16
#